data_AF-A0A378QWZ4-F1
#
_entry.id   AF-A0A378QWZ4-F1
#
_cell.length_a   1.000
_cell.length_b   1.000
_cell.length_c   1.000
_cell.angle_alpha   90.00
_cell.angle_beta   90.00
_cell.angle_gamma   90.00
#
_symmetry.space_group_name_H-M   'P 1'
#
loop_
_entity.id
_entity.type
_entity.pdbx_description
1 polymer ?
#
loop_
_entity_poly.entity_id
_entity_poly.type
_entity_poly.pdbx_seq_one_letter_code
_entity_poly.pdbx_strand_id
1 'polypeptide(L)'
;MAYLLDTHIVLWLNYEPHKITYELEQILLNKNHKIYFSSVNIWEVAIKSKLDKLDIVGANPKGLYDDLLDGGYDELAVLSKHCIQ
;
A
#
# COMPACT_ATOMS: atom_id res chain seq x y z
N MET A 1 -4.68 7.56 15.62
CA MET A 1 -5.03 6.16 15.30
C MET A 1 -4.01 5.62 14.30
N ALA A 2 -3.73 4.32 14.26
CA ALA A 2 -2.82 3.72 13.29
C ALA A 2 -3.61 2.87 12.28
N TYR A 3 -3.29 2.98 11.00
CA TYR A 3 -3.91 2.22 9.92
C TYR A 3 -2.82 1.53 9.10
N LEU A 4 -3.01 0.24 8.81
CA LEU A 4 -2.22 -0.48 7.82
C LEU A 4 -3.05 -0.59 6.54
N LEU A 5 -2.48 -0.15 5.43
CA LEU A 5 -3.19 -0.16 4.14
C LEU A 5 -3.30 -1.58 3.57
N ASP A 6 -4.46 -1.87 2.99
CA ASP A 6 -4.62 -3.01 2.09
C ASP A 6 -3.88 -2.76 0.77
N THR A 7 -3.46 -3.84 0.10
CA THR A 7 -2.73 -3.76 -1.16
C THR A 7 -3.54 -3.05 -2.25
N HIS A 8 -4.87 -3.18 -2.29
CA HIS A 8 -5.68 -2.46 -3.29
C HIS A 8 -5.68 -0.94 -3.04
N ILE A 9 -5.66 -0.50 -1.79
CA ILE A 9 -5.60 0.93 -1.47
C ILE A 9 -4.26 1.51 -1.88
N VAL A 10 -3.17 0.81 -1.57
CA VAL A 10 -1.82 1.17 -2.02
C VAL A 10 -1.77 1.31 -3.55
N LEU A 11 -2.35 0.36 -4.27
CA LEU A 11 -2.42 0.40 -5.73
C LEU A 11 -3.27 1.56 -6.26
N TRP A 12 -4.41 1.85 -5.64
CA TRP A 12 -5.26 2.97 -6.06
C TRP A 12 -4.60 4.32 -5.82
N LEU A 13 -3.91 4.50 -4.69
CA LEU A 13 -3.20 5.76 -4.41
C LEU A 13 -2.19 6.12 -5.49
N ASN A 14 -1.48 5.11 -6.02
CA ASN A 14 -0.41 5.33 -6.99
C ASN A 14 -0.86 5.33 -8.45
N TYR A 15 -1.87 4.53 -8.79
CA TYR A 15 -2.20 4.27 -10.18
C TYR A 15 -3.65 4.60 -10.56
N GLU A 16 -4.57 4.59 -9.61
CA GLU A 16 -5.99 4.80 -9.85
C GLU A 16 -6.64 5.70 -8.76
N PRO A 17 -6.14 6.92 -8.54
CA PRO A 17 -6.56 7.75 -7.39
C PRO A 17 -8.05 8.11 -7.42
N HIS A 18 -8.68 8.05 -8.61
CA HIS A 18 -10.12 8.23 -8.78
C HIS A 18 -10.98 7.17 -8.07
N LYS A 19 -10.39 6.04 -7.65
CA LYS A 19 -11.08 4.99 -6.86
C LYS A 19 -11.03 5.27 -5.35
N ILE A 20 -10.25 6.25 -4.90
CA ILE A 20 -10.22 6.68 -3.50
C ILE A 20 -11.51 7.43 -3.18
N THR A 21 -12.28 6.93 -2.22
CA THR A 21 -13.51 7.61 -1.77
C THR A 21 -13.17 8.80 -0.88
N TYR A 22 -14.12 9.72 -0.74
CA TYR A 22 -13.97 10.88 0.13
C TYR A 22 -13.67 10.49 1.58
N GLU A 23 -14.34 9.45 2.10
CA GLU A 23 -14.13 8.98 3.47
C GLU A 23 -12.71 8.46 3.68
N LEU A 24 -12.18 7.71 2.71
CA LEU A 24 -10.82 7.20 2.76
C LEU A 24 -9.80 8.34 2.66
N GLU A 25 -10.03 9.31 1.77
CA GLU A 25 -9.20 10.51 1.67
C GLU A 25 -9.15 11.28 3.01
N GLN A 26 -10.29 11.44 3.69
CA GLN A 26 -10.31 12.08 5.02
C GLN A 26 -9.50 11.30 6.06
N ILE A 27 -9.47 9.97 5.99
CA ILE A 27 -8.63 9.15 6.88
C ILE A 27 -7.15 9.35 6.57
N LEU A 28 -6.78 9.36 5.28
CA LEU A 28 -5.40 9.47 4.82
C LEU A 28 -4.80 10.86 5.07
N LEU A 29 -5.57 11.92 4.86
CA LEU A 29 -5.10 13.31 5.03
C LEU A 29 -5.12 13.79 6.48
N ASN A 30 -5.72 13.03 7.39
CA ASN A 30 -5.77 13.39 8.80
C ASN A 30 -4.40 13.19 9.47
N LYS A 31 -3.75 14.30 9.82
CA LYS A 31 -2.41 14.32 10.47
C LYS A 31 -2.35 13.64 11.83
N ASN A 32 -3.48 13.36 12.48
CA ASN A 32 -3.54 12.60 13.73
C ASN A 32 -3.54 11.07 13.50
N HIS A 33 -3.58 10.63 12.24
CA HIS A 33 -3.47 9.24 11.86
C HIS A 33 -2.04 8.92 11.44
N LYS A 34 -1.57 7.74 11.84
CA LYS A 34 -0.36 7.14 11.29
C LYS A 34 -0.78 6.13 10.25
N ILE A 35 -0.33 6.33 9.01
CA ILE A 35 -0.68 5.47 7.90
C ILE A 35 0.56 4.64 7.55
N TYR A 36 0.38 3.33 7.55
CA TYR A 36 1.44 2.36 7.33
C TYR A 36 1.19 1.56 6.06
N PHE A 37 2.27 1.18 5.40
CA PHE A 37 2.30 0.03 4.50
C PHE A 37 3.26 -1.02 5.05
N SER A 38 3.39 -2.17 4.40
CA SER A 38 4.33 -3.20 4.83
C SER A 38 4.97 -3.94 3.66
N SER A 39 5.99 -4.73 3.97
CA SER A 39 6.62 -5.64 3.00
C SER A 39 5.64 -6.62 2.36
N VAL A 40 4.51 -6.94 3.01
CA VAL A 40 3.46 -7.81 2.45
C VAL A 40 2.78 -7.15 1.25
N ASN A 41 2.51 -5.84 1.30
CA ASN A 41 1.92 -5.11 0.18
C ASN A 41 2.84 -5.18 -1.06
N ILE A 42 4.12 -4.89 -0.87
CA ILE A 42 5.13 -4.92 -1.95
C ILE A 42 5.29 -6.34 -2.50
N TRP A 43 5.33 -7.35 -1.62
CA TRP A 43 5.46 -8.75 -2.00
C TRP A 43 4.26 -9.24 -2.82
N GLU A 44 3.04 -8.89 -2.42
CA GLU A 44 1.83 -9.25 -3.16
C GLU A 44 1.82 -8.66 -4.57
N VAL A 45 2.18 -7.37 -4.71
CA VAL A 45 2.33 -6.72 -6.02
C VAL A 45 3.42 -7.41 -6.85
N ALA A 46 4.58 -7.72 -6.25
CA ALA A 46 5.67 -8.40 -6.94
C ALA A 46 5.28 -9.79 -7.46
N ILE A 47 4.50 -10.56 -6.71
CA ILE A 47 3.99 -11.87 -7.15
C ILE A 47 2.95 -11.69 -8.26
N LYS A 48 1.96 -10.82 -8.05
CA LYS A 48 0.86 -10.62 -9.01
C LYS A 48 1.37 -10.08 -10.34
N SER A 49 2.32 -9.13 -10.33
CA SER A 49 2.94 -8.61 -11.55
C SER A 49 3.71 -9.69 -12.32
N LYS A 50 4.37 -10.63 -11.63
CA LYS A 50 5.08 -11.74 -12.29
C LYS A 50 4.15 -12.81 -12.88
N LEU A 51 2.92 -12.89 -12.38
CA LEU A 51 1.92 -13.85 -12.82
C LEU A 51 0.95 -13.27 -13.85
N ASP A 52 1.16 -12.02 -14.30
CA ASP A 52 0.22 -11.25 -15.12
C ASP A 52 -1.21 -11.22 -14.53
N LYS A 53 -1.30 -11.27 -13.19
CA LYS A 53 -2.55 -11.28 -12.42
C LYS A 53 -2.85 -9.93 -11.76
N LEU A 54 -2.12 -8.90 -12.14
CA LEU A 54 -2.29 -7.58 -11.56
C LEU A 54 -3.16 -6.76 -12.50
N ASP A 55 -4.28 -6.25 -11.96
CA ASP A 55 -5.29 -5.54 -12.75
C ASP A 55 -4.78 -4.18 -13.29
N ILE A 56 -3.68 -3.68 -12.73
CA ILE A 56 -3.10 -2.37 -13.06
C ILE A 56 -1.85 -2.54 -13.93
N VAL A 57 -1.97 -2.19 -15.20
CA VAL A 57 -0.85 -2.25 -16.14
C VAL A 57 0.26 -1.29 -15.73
N GLY A 58 1.50 -1.81 -15.64
CA GLY A 58 2.69 -1.00 -15.35
C GLY A 58 3.01 -0.83 -13.87
N ALA A 59 2.23 -1.41 -12.95
CA ALA A 59 2.58 -1.36 -11.53
C ALA A 59 3.89 -2.12 -11.27
N ASN A 60 4.88 -1.39 -10.79
CA ASN A 60 6.21 -1.88 -10.49
C ASN A 60 6.41 -1.88 -8.96
N PRO A 61 6.76 -3.02 -8.33
CA PRO A 61 6.94 -3.09 -6.88
C PRO A 61 7.96 -2.10 -6.33
N LYS A 62 9.05 -1.84 -7.07
CA LYS A 62 10.08 -0.88 -6.66
C LYS A 62 9.56 0.55 -6.76
N GLY A 63 8.90 0.90 -7.88
CA GLY A 63 8.32 2.23 -8.05
C GLY A 63 7.28 2.51 -6.97
N LEU A 64 6.40 1.54 -6.72
CA LEU A 64 5.40 1.62 -5.66
C LEU A 64 6.02 1.83 -4.27
N TYR A 65 7.11 1.13 -3.98
CA TYR A 65 7.84 1.31 -2.71
C TYR A 65 8.39 2.74 -2.57
N ASP A 66 9.08 3.23 -3.61
CA ASP A 66 9.68 4.56 -3.62
C ASP A 66 8.58 5.64 -3.46
N ASP A 67 7.48 5.51 -4.21
CA ASP A 67 6.35 6.44 -4.14
C ASP A 67 5.65 6.46 -2.77
N LEU A 68 5.55 5.32 -2.08
CA LEU A 68 4.96 5.26 -0.74
C LEU A 68 5.84 5.97 0.30
N LEU A 69 7.16 5.81 0.20
CA LEU A 69 8.09 6.53 1.05
C LEU A 69 8.03 8.04 0.78
N ASP A 70 8.02 8.44 -0.50
CA ASP A 70 7.92 9.85 -0.90
C ASP A 70 6.56 10.46 -0.50
N GLY A 71 5.50 9.64 -0.46
CA GLY A 71 4.17 10.01 0.03
C GLY A 71 4.07 10.19 1.55
N GLY A 72 5.15 9.91 2.30
CA GLY A 72 5.19 10.06 3.76
C GLY A 72 4.52 8.93 4.53
N TYR A 73 4.32 7.77 3.90
CA TYR A 73 3.81 6.58 4.57
C TYR A 73 4.94 5.83 5.28
N ASP A 74 4.66 5.33 6.48
CA ASP A 74 5.65 4.59 7.27
C ASP A 74 5.63 3.09 6.91
N GLU A 75 6.79 2.49 6.70
CA GLU A 75 6.88 1.03 6.53
C GLU A 75 6.80 0.32 7.89
N LEU A 76 5.86 -0.61 8.03
CA LEU A 76 5.72 -1.48 9.19
C LEU A 76 6.36 -2.85 8.93
N ALA A 77 7.37 -3.19 9.73
CA ALA A 77 8.08 -4.46 9.61
C ALA A 77 7.17 -5.67 9.87
N VAL A 78 7.13 -6.60 8.91
CA VAL A 78 6.48 -7.91 9.09
C VAL A 78 7.54 -8.96 9.41
N LEU A 79 7.41 -9.61 10.56
CA LEU A 79 8.30 -10.67 11.04
C LEU A 79 7.53 -11.99 11.12
N SER A 80 8.21 -13.13 11.09
CA SER A 80 7.57 -14.46 11.16
C SER A 80 6.61 -14.62 12.35
N LYS A 81 6.90 -13.97 13.49
CA LYS A 81 6.02 -13.97 14.68
C LYS A 81 4.64 -13.34 14.42
N HIS A 82 4.49 -12.49 13.40
CA HIS A 82 3.21 -11.89 13.02
C HIS A 82 2.34 -12.84 12.19
N CYS A 83 2.91 -13.92 11.66
CA CYS A 83 2.21 -14.91 10.83
C CYS A 83 1.77 -16.15 11.62
N ILE A 84 2.19 -16.27 12.88
CA ILE A 84 1.90 -17.41 13.75
C ILE A 84 0.98 -16.90 14.84
N GLN A 85 -0.25 -17.39 14.86
CA GLN A 85 -1.24 -17.20 15.92
C GLN A 85 -1.62 -18.55 16.51
#